data_AF-A0A965EI44-F1
#
_entry.id   AF-A0A965EI44-F1
#
_cell.length_a   1.000
_cell.length_b   1.000
_cell.length_c   1.000
_cell.angle_alpha   90.00
_cell.angle_beta   90.00
_cell.angle_gamma   90.00
#
_symmetry.space_group_name_H-M   'P 1'
#
loop_
_entity.id
_entity.type
_entity.pdbx_description
1 polymer ?
#
loop_
_entity_poly.entity_id
_entity_poly.type
_entity_poly.pdbx_seq_one_letter_code
_entity_poly.pdbx_strand_id
1 'polypeptide(L)'
;VGMLKGLAPHVILVGHIKDTLLEKNGAEFNSLDLDLTGKLKRITTSNADAIGYLYRKGNQNILSFKTSDEIACGARPDHLRNAEIVLSEIQEDGSVVTHWDKIFID
;
A
#
# COMPACT_ATOMS: atom_id res chain seq x y z
N VAL A 1 -13.41 -2.91 -7.94
CA VAL A 1 -13.13 -1.56 -7.36
C VAL A 1 -14.12 -0.50 -7.82
N GLY A 2 -14.43 -0.36 -9.11
CA GLY A 2 -15.38 0.66 -9.60
C GLY A 2 -16.74 0.67 -8.87
N MET A 3 -17.31 -0.50 -8.56
CA MET A 3 -18.56 -0.61 -7.80
C MET A 3 -18.45 -0.17 -6.32
N LEU A 4 -17.24 -0.10 -5.76
CA LEU A 4 -17.01 0.28 -4.36
C LEU A 4 -16.83 1.78 -4.18
N LYS A 5 -16.40 2.50 -5.23
CA LYS A 5 -16.12 3.95 -5.16
C LYS A 5 -17.34 4.81 -4.78
N GLY A 6 -18.55 4.30 -5.00
CA GLY A 6 -19.79 5.00 -4.63
C GLY A 6 -20.31 4.70 -3.22
N LEU A 7 -19.63 3.82 -2.45
CA LEU A 7 -20.14 3.35 -1.15
C LEU A 7 -19.67 4.21 0.03
N ALA A 8 -18.57 4.95 -0.12
CA ALA A 8 -18.03 5.82 0.91
C ALA A 8 -17.15 6.94 0.28
N PRO A 9 -16.97 8.08 0.97
CA PRO A 9 -16.05 9.14 0.52
C PRO A 9 -14.62 8.64 0.31
N HIS A 10 -14.18 7.72 1.18
CA HIS A 10 -12.85 7.10 1.11
C HIS A 10 -12.98 5.59 1.21
N VAL A 11 -12.26 4.87 0.35
CA VAL A 11 -12.26 3.40 0.31
C VAL A 11 -10.83 2.90 0.38
N ILE A 12 -10.54 2.10 1.41
CA ILE A 12 -9.26 1.40 1.57
C ILE A 12 -9.50 -0.07 1.31
N LEU A 13 -8.72 -0.65 0.41
CA LEU A 13 -8.69 -2.09 0.17
C LEU A 13 -7.42 -2.66 0.81
N VAL A 14 -7.59 -3.60 1.74
CA VAL A 14 -6.48 -4.27 2.42
C VAL A 14 -6.46 -5.72 1.99
N GLY A 15 -5.27 -6.22 1.67
CA GLY A 15 -5.07 -7.61 1.30
C GLY A 15 -3.65 -8.07 1.62
N HIS A 16 -3.47 -9.38 1.67
CA HIS A 16 -2.15 -9.98 1.83
C HIS A 16 -1.35 -9.87 0.54
N ILE A 17 -0.02 -9.89 0.69
CA ILE A 17 0.94 -9.95 -0.39
C ILE A 17 1.47 -11.38 -0.53
N LYS A 18 1.93 -11.71 -1.73
CA LYS A 18 2.68 -12.94 -2.00
C LYS A 18 3.89 -12.64 -2.88
N ASP A 19 4.90 -13.49 -2.78
CA ASP A 19 6.02 -13.50 -3.72
C ASP A 19 5.52 -13.86 -5.12
N THR A 20 5.88 -13.02 -6.08
CA THR A 20 5.64 -13.23 -7.50
C THR A 20 6.99 -13.23 -8.20
N LEU A 21 7.34 -14.35 -8.84
CA LEU A 21 8.53 -14.45 -9.67
C LEU A 21 8.29 -13.64 -10.96
N LEU A 22 9.19 -12.70 -11.25
CA LEU A 22 9.18 -11.88 -12.45
C LEU A 22 10.50 -12.01 -13.19
N GLU A 23 10.45 -11.99 -14.51
CA GLU A 23 11.64 -11.97 -15.35
C GLU A 23 11.86 -10.54 -15.89
N LYS A 24 13.04 -9.97 -15.65
CA LYS A 24 13.45 -8.67 -16.21
C LYS A 24 14.86 -8.80 -16.73
N ASN A 25 15.05 -8.49 -18.02
CA ASN A 25 16.35 -8.56 -18.70
C ASN A 25 17.05 -9.94 -18.60
N GLY A 26 16.29 -11.04 -18.60
CA GLY A 26 16.84 -12.40 -18.50
C GLY A 26 17.29 -12.82 -17.09
N ALA A 27 17.00 -12.00 -16.07
CA ALA A 27 17.18 -12.36 -14.66
C ALA A 27 15.81 -12.50 -13.98
N GLU A 28 15.66 -13.58 -13.22
CA GLU A 28 14.51 -13.77 -12.32
C GLU A 28 14.69 -12.93 -11.05
N PHE A 29 13.65 -12.20 -10.67
CA PHE A 29 13.59 -11.49 -9.40
C PHE A 29 12.23 -11.70 -8.74
N ASN A 30 12.20 -11.66 -7.42
CA ASN A 30 10.96 -11.74 -6.65
C ASN A 30 10.39 -10.34 -6.45
N SER A 31 9.10 -10.21 -6.67
CA SER A 31 8.33 -9.01 -6.36
C SER A 31 7.18 -9.35 -5.42
N LEU A 32 6.95 -8.48 -4.44
CA LEU A 32 5.80 -8.53 -3.54
C LEU A 32 4.61 -7.85 -4.22
N ASP A 33 3.58 -8.64 -4.50
CA ASP A 33 2.37 -8.20 -5.18
C ASP A 33 1.12 -8.67 -4.41
N LEU A 34 -0.01 -8.02 -4.66
CA LEU A 34 -1.28 -8.32 -4.02
C LEU A 34 -1.72 -9.75 -4.36
N ASP A 35 -2.12 -10.53 -3.35
CA ASP A 35 -2.55 -11.92 -3.51
C ASP A 35 -3.99 -12.02 -4.03
N LEU A 36 -4.19 -11.57 -5.28
CA LEU A 36 -5.41 -11.79 -6.04
C LEU A 36 -5.14 -12.70 -7.23
N THR A 37 -6.18 -13.40 -7.66
CA THR A 37 -6.11 -14.37 -8.76
C THR A 37 -6.19 -13.69 -10.13
N GLY A 38 -5.43 -14.23 -11.09
CA GLY A 38 -5.45 -13.79 -12.49
C GLY A 38 -5.19 -12.30 -12.66
N LYS A 39 -6.07 -11.62 -13.41
CA LYS A 39 -5.95 -10.18 -13.74
C LYS A 39 -6.48 -9.26 -12.64
N LEU A 40 -7.11 -9.80 -11.58
CA LEU A 40 -7.77 -9.00 -10.56
C LEU A 40 -6.80 -8.08 -9.81
N LYS A 41 -5.57 -8.53 -9.57
CA LYS A 41 -4.53 -7.67 -8.98
C LYS A 41 -4.28 -6.41 -9.80
N ARG A 42 -4.04 -6.55 -11.11
CA ARG A 42 -3.80 -5.43 -12.03
C ARG A 42 -5.01 -4.52 -12.17
N ILE A 43 -6.22 -5.08 -12.25
CA ILE A 43 -7.46 -4.31 -12.34
C ILE A 43 -7.70 -3.51 -11.06
N THR A 44 -7.37 -4.09 -9.90
CA THR A 44 -7.58 -3.44 -8.61
C THR A 44 -6.59 -2.30 -8.43
N THR A 45 -5.29 -2.57 -8.65
CA THR A 45 -4.22 -1.59 -8.52
C THR A 45 -4.32 -0.47 -9.56
N SER A 46 -4.75 -0.74 -10.79
CA SER A 46 -4.92 0.30 -11.81
C SER A 46 -6.03 1.31 -11.46
N ASN A 47 -7.06 0.87 -10.71
CA ASN A 47 -8.16 1.72 -10.29
C ASN A 47 -7.89 2.48 -8.97
N ALA A 48 -6.84 2.09 -8.24
CA ALA A 48 -6.45 2.72 -6.98
C ALA A 48 -5.72 4.04 -7.22
N ASP A 49 -5.94 5.02 -6.36
CA ASP A 49 -5.26 6.32 -6.42
C ASP A 49 -3.89 6.29 -5.73
N ALA A 50 -3.74 5.41 -4.74
CA ALA A 50 -2.48 5.07 -4.12
C ALA A 50 -2.44 3.58 -3.77
N ILE A 51 -1.26 3.00 -3.87
CA ILE A 51 -0.94 1.62 -3.48
C ILE A 51 0.19 1.72 -2.47
N GLY A 52 -0.13 1.40 -1.21
CA GLY A 52 0.82 1.46 -0.11
C GLY A 52 1.14 0.06 0.42
N TYR A 53 2.40 -0.13 0.79
CA TYR A 53 2.88 -1.31 1.50
C TYR A 53 2.94 -1.03 3.00
N LEU A 54 2.15 -1.76 3.77
CA LEU A 54 2.12 -1.66 5.22
C LEU A 54 3.09 -2.68 5.82
N TYR A 55 4.08 -2.21 6.57
CA TYR A 55 5.00 -3.05 7.31
C TYR A 55 5.23 -2.51 8.72
N ARG A 56 5.72 -3.38 9.62
CA ARG A 56 6.02 -2.99 11.00
C ARG A 56 7.50 -2.74 11.18
N LYS A 57 7.84 -1.65 11.87
CA LYS A 57 9.19 -1.33 12.32
C LYS A 57 9.15 -0.96 13.80
N GLY A 58 9.60 -1.88 14.65
CA GLY A 58 9.49 -1.72 16.11
C GLY A 58 8.03 -1.59 16.56
N ASN A 59 7.73 -0.51 17.28
CA ASN A 59 6.39 -0.18 17.77
C ASN A 59 5.52 0.58 16.74
N GLN A 60 6.02 0.81 15.52
CA GLN A 60 5.34 1.60 14.49
C GLN A 60 4.88 0.72 13.32
N ASN A 61 3.69 1.02 12.79
CA ASN A 61 3.24 0.55 11.49
C ASN A 61 3.50 1.66 10.46
N ILE A 62 4.29 1.34 9.43
CA ILE A 62 4.70 2.25 8.38
C ILE A 62 3.94 1.88 7.11
N LEU A 63 3.26 2.86 6.52
CA LEU A 63 2.65 2.77 5.21
C LEU A 63 3.56 3.47 4.19
N SER A 64 4.21 2.67 3.34
CA SER A 64 5.14 3.15 2.32
C SER A 64 4.48 3.22 0.95
N PHE A 65 4.61 4.37 0.30
CA PHE A 65 4.22 4.61 -1.09
C PHE A 65 5.45 4.77 -1.99
N LYS A 66 6.65 4.46 -1.47
CA LYS A 66 7.89 4.47 -2.24
C LYS A 66 7.81 3.42 -3.34
N THR A 67 8.02 3.86 -4.57
CA THR A 67 8.09 2.96 -5.71
C THR A 67 9.45 2.25 -5.72
N SER A 68 9.42 0.92 -5.78
CA SER A 68 10.60 0.08 -6.01
C SER A 68 10.28 -0.99 -7.05
N ASP A 69 11.31 -1.62 -7.62
CA ASP A 69 11.13 -2.77 -8.50
C ASP A 69 10.64 -4.01 -7.72
N GLU A 70 10.91 -4.07 -6.42
CA GLU A 70 10.60 -5.21 -5.55
C GLU A 70 9.16 -5.20 -5.05
N ILE A 71 8.55 -4.02 -4.84
CA ILE A 71 7.21 -3.90 -4.25
C ILE A 71 6.33 -3.08 -5.17
N ALA A 72 5.18 -3.66 -5.54
CA ALA A 72 4.17 -2.96 -6.34
C ALA A 72 3.52 -1.82 -5.52
N CYS A 73 4.17 -0.65 -5.50
CA CYS A 73 3.75 0.52 -4.73
C CYS A 73 3.89 1.83 -5.52
N GLY A 74 3.06 2.80 -5.17
CA GLY A 74 3.10 4.13 -5.76
C GLY A 74 1.81 4.89 -5.52
N ALA A 75 1.89 6.22 -5.59
CA ALA A 75 0.75 7.09 -5.36
C ALA A 75 0.64 8.19 -6.41
N ARG A 76 -0.59 8.47 -6.86
CA ARG A 76 -0.90 9.61 -7.72
C ARG A 76 -0.92 10.94 -6.94
N PRO A 77 -1.52 11.03 -5.74
CA PRO A 77 -1.50 12.27 -4.96
C PRO A 77 -0.08 12.70 -4.60
N ASP A 78 0.21 13.99 -4.72
CA ASP A 78 1.56 14.52 -4.53
C ASP A 78 2.08 14.36 -3.10
N HIS A 79 1.20 14.47 -2.08
CA HIS A 79 1.59 14.31 -0.67
C HIS A 79 1.97 12.88 -0.29
N LEU A 80 1.49 11.88 -1.05
CA LEU A 80 1.80 10.47 -0.83
C LEU A 80 2.93 9.97 -1.72
N ARG A 81 3.26 10.67 -2.81
CA ARG A 81 4.23 10.17 -3.80
C ARG A 81 5.61 10.02 -3.17
N ASN A 82 6.16 8.81 -3.24
CA ASN A 82 7.45 8.44 -2.63
C ASN A 82 7.55 8.68 -1.11
N ALA A 83 6.41 8.84 -0.43
CA ALA A 83 6.36 9.06 1.01
C ALA A 83 6.42 7.75 1.78
N GLU A 84 7.00 7.82 2.98
CA GLU A 84 6.82 6.82 4.04
C GLU A 84 6.14 7.49 5.22
N ILE A 85 4.99 6.95 5.61
CA ILE A 85 4.14 7.53 6.63
C ILE A 85 4.04 6.56 7.79
N VAL A 86 4.39 7.00 8.99
CA VAL A 86 4.01 6.28 10.22
C VAL A 86 2.50 6.40 10.34
N LEU A 87 1.81 5.29 10.09
CA LEU A 87 0.35 5.22 10.12
C LEU A 87 -0.16 5.06 11.55
N SER A 88 0.56 4.29 12.36
CA SER A 88 0.24 4.14 13.78
C SER A 88 1.45 3.77 14.60
N GLU A 89 1.42 4.10 15.88
CA GLU A 89 2.47 3.74 16.83
C GLU A 89 1.89 3.37 18.20
N ILE A 90 2.55 2.41 18.85
CA ILE A 90 2.23 2.01 20.22
C ILE A 90 3.06 2.86 21.17
N GLN A 91 2.39 3.60 22.05
CA GLN A 91 3.01 4.43 23.08
C GLN A 91 3.49 3.60 24.27
N GLU A 92 4.29 4.20 25.15
CA GLU A 92 4.83 3.54 26.35
C GLU A 92 3.73 3.02 27.29
N ASP A 93 2.58 3.69 27.33
CA ASP A 93 1.41 3.29 28.11
C ASP A 93 0.56 2.19 27.44
N GLY A 94 0.98 1.70 26.28
CA GLY A 94 0.29 0.68 25.49
C GLY A 94 -0.85 1.20 24.61
N SER A 95 -1.14 2.51 24.63
CA SER A 95 -2.13 3.12 23.74
C SER A 95 -1.63 3.17 22.29
N VAL A 96 -2.57 3.17 21.33
CA VAL A 96 -2.25 3.27 19.90
C VAL A 96 -2.64 4.64 19.39
N VAL A 97 -1.68 5.37 18.85
CA VAL A 97 -1.92 6.61 18.10
C VAL A 97 -1.95 6.28 16.61
N THR A 98 -2.86 6.90 15.86
CA THR A 98 -2.98 6.74 14.41
C THR A 98 -2.91 8.09 13.71
N HIS A 99 -2.40 8.11 12.48
CA HIS A 99 -2.15 9.33 11.70
C HIS A 99 -2.84 9.29 10.33
N TRP A 100 -4.16 9.08 10.34
CA TRP A 100 -4.96 9.04 9.11
C TRP A 100 -5.06 10.40 8.42
N ASP A 101 -4.86 11.48 9.16
CA ASP A 101 -4.74 12.87 8.68
C ASP A 101 -3.60 13.05 7.67
N LYS A 102 -2.58 12.20 7.71
CA LYS A 102 -1.49 12.20 6.72
C LYS A 102 -1.85 11.51 5.41
N ILE A 103 -2.88 10.67 5.43
CA ILE A 103 -3.36 9.92 4.27
C ILE A 103 -4.47 10.69 3.56
N PHE A 104 -5.47 11.12 4.33
CA PHE A 104 -6.63 11.88 3.86
C PHE A 104 -6.47 13.35 4.27
N ILE A 105 -5.93 14.13 3.34
CA ILE A 105 -5.74 15.59 3.48
C ILE A 105 -6.92 16.32 2.83
N ASP A 106 -8.08 16.29 3.48
CA ASP A 106 -9.22 17.08 3.02
C ASP A 106 -9.00 18.58 3.22
#